data_AF-A0A7W8K2A6-F1
#
_entry.id   AF-A0A7W8K2A6-F1
#
_cell.length_a   1.000
_cell.length_b   1.000
_cell.length_c   1.000
_cell.angle_alpha   90.00
_cell.angle_beta   90.00
_cell.angle_gamma   90.00
#
_symmetry.space_group_name_H-M   'P 1'
#
loop_
_entity.id
_entity.type
_entity.pdbx_description
1 polymer ?
#
loop_
_entity_poly.entity_id
_entity_poly.type
_entity_poly.pdbx_seq_one_letter_code
_entity_poly.pdbx_strand_id
1 'polypeptide(L)'
;DQIVEVGVRALLQTYEARQDARVPADVAADHFIQAFLNLIDWWLRHDMPHDPERMGEIYRELILRPIEGTALRPRVLEISSEE
;
A
#
# COMPACT_ATOMS: atom_id res chain seq x y z
N ASP A 1 11.23 0.79 12.73
CA ASP A 1 9.99 0.53 13.48
C ASP A 1 9.49 -0.86 13.09
N GLN A 2 9.26 -1.75 14.05
CA GLN A 2 8.90 -3.15 13.80
C GLN A 2 7.56 -3.26 13.05
N ILE A 3 6.63 -2.32 13.25
CA ILE A 3 5.32 -2.31 12.56
C ILE A 3 5.51 -2.05 11.06
N VAL A 4 6.39 -1.11 10.72
CA VAL A 4 6.68 -0.77 9.32
C VAL A 4 7.31 -1.97 8.60
N GLU A 5 8.29 -2.63 9.22
CA GLU A 5 8.96 -3.78 8.60
C GLU A 5 7.99 -4.94 8.31
N VAL A 6 7.12 -5.26 9.27
CA VAL A 6 6.08 -6.29 9.10
C VAL A 6 5.10 -5.90 7.98
N GLY A 7 4.67 -4.64 7.95
CA GLY A 7 3.79 -4.11 6.91
C GLY A 7 4.41 -4.20 5.52
N VAL A 8 5.69 -3.81 5.38
CA VAL A 8 6.42 -3.87 4.11
C VAL A 8 6.51 -5.31 3.61
N ARG A 9 6.87 -6.24 4.50
CA ARG A 9 6.96 -7.66 4.15
C ARG A 9 5.62 -8.22 3.69
N ALA A 10 4.53 -7.91 4.42
CA ALA A 10 3.19 -8.34 4.05
C ALA A 10 2.76 -7.75 2.69
N LEU A 11 3.04 -6.47 2.45
CA LEU A 11 2.72 -5.83 1.18
C LEU A 11 3.44 -6.52 0.01
N LEU A 12 4.73 -6.83 0.16
CA LEU A 12 5.52 -7.51 -0.89
C LEU A 12 5.16 -8.99 -1.10
N GLN A 13 4.38 -9.59 -0.20
CA GLN A 13 3.76 -10.91 -0.41
C GLN A 13 2.51 -10.82 -1.28
N THR A 14 1.84 -9.67 -1.31
CA THR A 14 0.60 -9.46 -2.10
C THR A 14 0.84 -8.66 -3.37
N TYR A 15 1.88 -7.83 -3.40
CA TYR A 15 2.28 -7.01 -4.53
C TYR A 15 3.67 -7.38 -5.01
N GLU A 16 3.94 -7.09 -6.28
CA GLU A 16 5.25 -7.23 -6.90
C GLU A 16 5.61 -5.96 -7.67
N ALA A 17 6.90 -5.82 -7.98
CA ALA A 17 7.37 -4.77 -8.86
C ALA A 17 6.67 -4.88 -10.22
N ARG A 18 6.26 -3.74 -10.78
CA ARG A 18 5.91 -3.68 -12.19
C ARG A 18 7.15 -3.90 -13.05
N GLN A 19 6.96 -4.45 -14.24
CA GLN A 19 8.05 -4.64 -15.20
C GLN A 19 8.64 -3.30 -15.68
N ASP A 20 7.83 -2.25 -15.70
CA ASP A 20 8.19 -0.88 -16.10
C ASP A 20 8.41 0.05 -14.89
N ALA A 21 8.56 -0.51 -13.68
CA ALA A 21 8.70 0.26 -12.46
C ALA A 21 9.91 1.19 -12.51
N ARG A 22 9.70 2.47 -12.22
CA ARG A 22 10.78 3.47 -12.10
C ARG A 22 11.35 3.55 -10.68
N VAL A 23 10.66 2.93 -9.72
CA VAL A 23 11.01 2.93 -8.30
C VAL A 23 11.16 1.48 -7.85
N PRO A 24 12.24 1.14 -7.11
CA PRO A 24 12.41 -0.18 -6.51
C PRO A 24 11.23 -0.58 -5.61
N ALA A 25 10.88 -1.86 -5.62
CA ALA A 25 9.70 -2.35 -4.91
C ALA A 25 9.79 -2.19 -3.38
N ASP A 26 10.98 -2.35 -2.81
CA ASP A 26 11.26 -2.14 -1.39
C ASP A 26 11.05 -0.68 -0.98
N VAL A 27 11.58 0.27 -1.78
CA VAL A 27 11.38 1.71 -1.56
C VAL A 27 9.91 2.09 -1.67
N ALA A 28 9.20 1.57 -2.68
CA ALA A 28 7.78 1.83 -2.86
C ALA A 28 6.93 1.24 -1.72
N ALA A 29 7.26 0.03 -1.25
CA ALA A 29 6.56 -0.63 -0.16
C ALA A 29 6.77 0.09 1.17
N ASP A 30 8.00 0.50 1.47
CA ASP A 30 8.31 1.29 2.67
C ASP A 30 7.56 2.62 2.67
N HIS A 31 7.58 3.35 1.56
CA HIS A 31 6.81 4.58 1.40
C HIS A 31 5.30 4.35 1.58
N PHE A 32 4.74 3.31 0.97
CA PHE A 32 3.32 2.98 1.07
C PHE A 32 2.91 2.78 2.54
N ILE A 33 3.67 1.97 3.29
CA ILE A 33 3.34 1.64 4.69
C ILE A 33 3.50 2.86 5.59
N GLN A 34 4.58 3.63 5.43
CA GLN A 34 4.75 4.86 6.20
C GLN A 34 3.65 5.89 5.91
N ALA A 35 3.32 6.11 4.64
CA ALA A 35 2.27 7.05 4.24
C ALA A 35 0.90 6.61 4.77
N PHE A 36 0.58 5.31 4.69
CA PHE A 36 -0.67 4.76 5.20
C PHE A 36 -0.79 4.94 6.72
N LEU A 37 0.23 4.52 7.48
CA LEU A 37 0.22 4.66 8.93
C LEU A 37 0.11 6.13 9.36
N ASN A 38 0.83 7.03 8.68
CA ASN A 38 0.76 8.46 8.94
C ASN A 38 -0.63 9.05 8.64
N LEU A 39 -1.28 8.63 7.55
CA LEU A 39 -2.63 9.08 7.21
C LEU A 39 -3.66 8.63 8.25
N ILE A 40 -3.59 7.36 8.68
CA ILE A 40 -4.49 6.80 9.70
C ILE A 40 -4.25 7.47 11.05
N ASP A 41 -3.00 7.63 11.46
CA ASP A 41 -2.63 8.31 12.70
C ASP A 41 -3.13 9.77 12.71
N TRP A 42 -2.98 10.50 11.59
CA TRP A 42 -3.54 11.84 11.45
C TRP A 42 -5.06 11.85 11.60
N TRP A 43 -5.76 10.95 10.89
CA TRP A 43 -7.22 10.88 10.90
C TRP A 43 -7.77 10.62 12.31
N LEU A 44 -7.14 9.69 13.05
CA LEU A 44 -7.53 9.36 14.42
C LEU A 44 -7.25 10.50 15.40
N ARG A 45 -6.12 11.20 15.27
CA ARG A 45 -5.77 12.34 16.14
C ARG A 45 -6.65 13.57 15.95
N HIS A 46 -7.38 13.66 14.85
CA HIS A 46 -8.24 14.80 14.52
C HIS A 46 -9.74 14.47 14.66
N ASP A 47 -10.07 13.48 15.50
CA ASP A 47 -11.46 13.04 15.75
C ASP A 47 -12.19 12.58 14.48
N MET A 48 -11.46 12.00 13.53
CA MET A 48 -12.01 11.42 12.31
C MET A 48 -12.93 12.38 11.53
N PRO A 49 -12.41 13.51 11.02
CA PRO A 49 -13.22 14.59 10.42
C PRO A 49 -13.87 14.20 9.09
N HIS A 50 -13.41 13.11 8.48
CA HIS A 50 -14.02 12.46 7.33
C HIS A 50 -14.53 11.09 7.77
N ASP A 51 -15.67 10.65 7.26
CA ASP A 51 -16.16 9.29 7.50
C ASP A 51 -15.19 8.24 6.91
N PRO A 52 -15.26 6.97 7.37
CA PRO A 52 -14.36 5.92 6.91
C PRO A 52 -14.39 5.70 5.39
N GLU A 53 -15.56 5.80 4.77
CA GLU A 53 -15.73 5.67 3.32
C GLU A 53 -14.92 6.74 2.58
N ARG A 54 -15.07 8.01 2.99
CA ARG A 54 -14.33 9.13 2.40
C ARG A 54 -12.84 9.05 2.67
N MET A 55 -12.42 8.62 3.86
CA MET A 55 -11.00 8.42 4.14
C MET A 55 -10.41 7.27 3.31
N GLY A 56 -11.19 6.23 3.03
CA GLY A 56 -10.83 5.17 2.09
C GLY A 56 -10.59 5.70 0.67
N GLU A 57 -11.43 6.62 0.19
CA GLU A 57 -11.22 7.30 -1.09
C GLU A 57 -9.93 8.13 -1.08
N ILE A 58 -9.68 8.91 -0.02
CA ILE A 58 -8.47 9.72 0.13
C ILE A 58 -7.21 8.83 0.12
N TYR A 59 -7.21 7.73 0.87
CA TYR A 59 -6.15 6.72 0.84
C TYR A 59 -5.91 6.19 -0.58
N ARG A 60 -6.98 5.87 -1.32
CA ARG A 60 -6.86 5.35 -2.69
C ARG A 60 -6.24 6.35 -3.64
N GLU A 61 -6.61 7.62 -3.56
CA GLU A 61 -6.09 8.67 -4.44
C GLU A 61 -4.66 9.08 -4.10
N LEU A 62 -4.33 9.20 -2.81
CA LEU A 62 -3.03 9.70 -2.38
C LEU A 62 -1.94 8.63 -2.32
N ILE A 63 -2.31 7.38 -2.06
CA ILE A 63 -1.33 6.33 -1.72
C ILE A 63 -1.44 5.17 -2.70
N LEU A 64 -2.60 4.51 -2.79
CA LEU A 64 -2.71 3.28 -3.57
C LEU A 64 -2.47 3.51 -5.07
N ARG A 65 -3.24 4.40 -5.70
CA ARG A 65 -3.15 4.65 -7.15
C ARG A 65 -1.77 5.16 -7.59
N PRO A 66 -1.11 6.11 -6.90
CA PRO A 66 0.23 6.53 -7.28
C PRO A 66 1.26 5.40 -7.21
N ILE A 67 1.18 4.56 -6.18
CA ILE A 67 2.08 3.40 -6.01
C ILE A 67 1.84 2.36 -7.10
N GLU A 68 0.57 2.06 -7.42
CA GLU A 68 0.19 1.17 -8.52
C GLU A 68 0.58 1.71 -9.90
N GLY A 69 0.51 3.03 -10.08
CA GLY A 69 0.89 3.69 -11.33
C GLY A 69 2.41 3.75 -11.55
N THR A 70 3.21 3.72 -10.49
CA THR A 70 4.64 4.04 -10.54
C THR A 70 5.55 2.84 -10.30
N ALA A 71 5.14 1.89 -9.44
CA ALA A 71 6.06 0.91 -8.87
C ALA A 71 5.51 -0.50 -8.71
N LEU A 72 4.32 -0.65 -8.13
CA LEU A 72 3.80 -1.96 -7.69
C LEU A 72 2.58 -2.40 -8.50
N ARG A 73 2.32 -3.69 -8.56
CA ARG A 73 1.06 -4.27 -9.04
C ARG A 73 0.66 -5.44 -8.14
N PRO A 74 -0.63 -5.75 -8.00
CA PRO A 74 -1.07 -6.96 -7.32
C PRO A 74 -0.42 -8.19 -7.98
N ARG A 75 0.04 -9.13 -7.16
CA ARG A 75 0.46 -10.44 -7.65
C ARG A 75 -0.77 -11.19 -8.11
N VAL A 76 -0.73 -11.72 -9.34
CA VAL A 76 -1.68 -12.74 -9.76
C VAL A 76 -1.23 -14.04 -9.11
N LEU A 77 -1.94 -14.48 -8.08
CA LEU A 77 -1.76 -15.82 -7.56
C LEU A 77 -2.39 -16.76 -8.59
N GLU A 78 -1.57 -17.42 -9.41
CA GLU A 78 -2.02 -18.59 -10.16
C GLU A 78 -2.46 -19.61 -9.12
N ILE A 79 -3.78 -19.77 -8.96
CA ILE A 79 -4.32 -20.92 -8.24
C ILE A 79 -3.99 -22.10 -9.14
N SER A 80 -2.99 -22.88 -8.74
CA SER A 80 -2.73 -24.19 -9.34
C SER A 80 -4.03 -24.98 -9.23
N SER A 81 -4.74 -25.14 -10.35
CA SER A 81 -5.76 -26.15 -10.47
C SER A 81 -5.03 -27.50 -10.34
N GLU A 82 -5.02 -28.07 -9.14
CA GLU A 82 -4.62 -29.47 -8.97
C GLU A 82 -5.65 -30.31 -9.74
N GLU A 83 -5.18 -30.97 -10.82
CA GLU A 83 -5.90 -32.00 -11.58
C GLU A 83 -6.06 -33.29 -10.77
#